data_AF-A0A6M1YPN2-F1
#
_entry.id   AF-A0A6M1YPN2-F1
#
_cell.length_a   1.000
_cell.length_b   1.000
_cell.length_c   1.000
_cell.angle_alpha   90.00
_cell.angle_beta   90.00
_cell.angle_gamma   90.00
#
_symmetry.space_group_name_H-M   'P 1'
#
loop_
_entity.id
_entity.type
_entity.pdbx_description
1 polymer ?
#
loop_
_entity_poly.entity_id
_entity_poly.type
_entity_poly.pdbx_seq_one_letter_code
_entity_poly.pdbx_strand_id
1 'polypeptide(L)'
;MTYFKSLIINFLTVFFVNHVIPNVEIDYYSKLPHIGGDLIFAFSVGFLNSLIYPVIVFFKIKPSHFKVGLSSFIISFAAYSIVNILPVGIKVTAVGAYIWTSLIVWFVSYLTNHLELKRYMREKEVK
;
A
#
# COMPACT_ATOMS: atom_id res chain seq x y z
N MET A 1 13.95 -2.22 7.69
CA MET A 1 14.01 -3.15 6.54
C MET A 1 14.84 -2.49 5.44
N THR A 2 15.30 -3.24 4.44
CA THR A 2 15.74 -2.63 3.18
C THR A 2 14.50 -2.23 2.37
N TYR A 3 14.55 -1.11 1.65
CA TYR A 3 13.46 -0.61 0.81
C TYR A 3 12.79 -1.71 -0.04
N PHE A 4 13.60 -2.58 -0.65
CA PHE A 4 13.14 -3.72 -1.43
C PHE A 4 12.25 -4.69 -0.63
N LYS A 5 12.58 -4.95 0.64
CA LYS A 5 11.73 -5.78 1.52
C LYS A 5 10.41 -5.07 1.82
N SER A 6 10.42 -3.75 2.03
CA SER A 6 9.20 -2.97 2.25
C SER A 6 8.28 -3.03 1.04
N LEU A 7 8.85 -2.86 -0.17
CA LEU A 7 8.14 -3.02 -1.43
C LEU A 7 7.49 -4.39 -1.55
N ILE A 8 8.25 -5.49 -1.34
CA ILE A 8 7.72 -6.85 -1.45
C ILE A 8 6.58 -7.08 -0.45
N ILE A 9 6.74 -6.68 0.81
CA ILE A 9 5.69 -6.88 1.81
C ILE A 9 4.43 -6.10 1.46
N ASN A 10 4.55 -4.84 1.07
CA ASN A 10 3.40 -4.03 0.69
C ASN A 10 2.72 -4.57 -0.57
N PHE A 11 3.49 -4.97 -1.59
CA PHE A 11 2.98 -5.64 -2.79
C PHE A 11 2.19 -6.91 -2.45
N LEU A 12 2.82 -7.84 -1.70
CA LEU A 12 2.19 -9.10 -1.31
C LEU A 12 0.93 -8.84 -0.49
N THR A 13 0.95 -7.85 0.39
CA THR A 13 -0.23 -7.49 1.19
C THR A 13 -1.39 -7.08 0.30
N VAL A 14 -1.18 -6.14 -0.63
CA VAL A 14 -2.25 -5.70 -1.52
C VAL A 14 -2.72 -6.86 -2.40
N PHE A 15 -1.79 -7.64 -2.95
CA PHE A 15 -2.11 -8.81 -3.75
C PHE A 15 -3.00 -9.81 -3.00
N PHE A 16 -2.60 -10.23 -1.80
CA PHE A 16 -3.38 -11.19 -1.00
C PHE A 16 -4.70 -10.62 -0.50
N VAL A 17 -4.73 -9.37 -0.06
CA VAL A 17 -5.97 -8.71 0.40
C VAL A 17 -7.02 -8.71 -0.72
N ASN A 18 -6.59 -8.47 -1.97
CA ASN A 18 -7.51 -8.47 -3.11
C ASN A 18 -8.06 -9.86 -3.44
N HIS A 19 -7.36 -10.94 -3.06
CA HIS A 19 -7.78 -12.31 -3.34
C HIS A 19 -8.51 -12.97 -2.15
N VAL A 20 -8.28 -12.50 -0.92
CA VAL A 20 -8.79 -13.12 0.31
C VAL A 20 -10.04 -12.41 0.82
N ILE A 21 -10.15 -11.09 0.66
CA ILE A 21 -11.29 -10.34 1.19
C ILE A 21 -12.51 -10.53 0.26
N PRO A 22 -13.66 -11.02 0.77
CA PRO A 22 -14.86 -11.18 -0.03
C PRO A 22 -15.37 -9.82 -0.51
N ASN A 23 -16.04 -9.79 -1.67
CA ASN A 23 -16.52 -8.57 -2.33
C ASN A 23 -15.39 -7.64 -2.84
N VAL A 24 -14.19 -8.20 -3.01
CA VAL A 24 -13.17 -7.68 -3.90
C VAL A 24 -13.15 -8.60 -5.11
N GLU A 25 -13.69 -8.11 -6.21
CA GLU A 25 -13.78 -8.86 -7.46
C GLU A 25 -12.62 -8.45 -8.35
N ILE A 26 -11.94 -9.43 -8.93
CA ILE A 26 -10.97 -9.16 -9.99
C ILE A 26 -11.80 -8.89 -11.24
N ASP A 27 -11.65 -7.72 -11.84
CA ASP A 27 -12.52 -7.26 -12.91
C ASP A 27 -12.00 -7.76 -14.27
N TYR A 28 -12.70 -8.73 -14.87
CA TYR A 28 -12.24 -9.52 -16.02
C TYR A 28 -12.63 -8.92 -17.40
N TYR A 29 -12.80 -7.60 -17.52
CA TYR A 29 -13.37 -6.94 -18.71
C TYR A 29 -12.56 -7.01 -20.04
N SER A 30 -11.55 -7.88 -20.19
CA SER A 30 -10.81 -7.99 -21.45
C SER A 30 -10.62 -9.42 -21.95
N LYS A 31 -10.93 -9.64 -23.24
CA LYS A 31 -10.72 -10.87 -24.01
C LYS A 31 -9.23 -11.18 -24.33
N LEU A 32 -8.28 -10.62 -23.57
CA LEU A 32 -6.83 -10.80 -23.69
C LEU A 32 -6.30 -11.52 -22.44
N PRO A 33 -5.21 -12.30 -22.50
CA PRO A 33 -4.82 -13.25 -21.44
C PRO A 33 -4.45 -12.60 -20.09
N HIS A 34 -5.47 -12.27 -19.30
CA HIS A 34 -5.89 -12.81 -18.00
C HIS A 34 -4.94 -12.72 -16.79
N ILE A 35 -3.79 -12.06 -16.91
CA ILE A 35 -2.86 -11.87 -15.79
C ILE A 35 -2.30 -10.45 -15.92
N GLY A 36 -2.68 -9.51 -15.03
CA GLY A 36 -1.97 -8.22 -15.04
C GLY A 36 -2.62 -7.05 -14.33
N GLY A 37 -3.93 -6.85 -14.43
CA GLY A 37 -4.57 -5.64 -13.86
C GLY A 37 -4.43 -5.59 -12.33
N ASP A 38 -4.76 -6.70 -11.67
CA ASP A 38 -4.61 -6.90 -10.24
C ASP A 38 -3.15 -6.78 -9.77
N LEU A 39 -2.23 -7.35 -10.53
CA LEU A 39 -0.78 -7.32 -10.30
C LEU A 39 -0.22 -5.91 -10.45
N ILE A 40 -0.63 -5.18 -11.48
CA ILE A 40 -0.23 -3.78 -11.72
C ILE A 40 -0.77 -2.90 -10.59
N PHE A 41 -2.03 -3.09 -10.19
CA PHE A 41 -2.60 -2.37 -9.06
C PHE A 41 -1.86 -2.68 -7.76
N ALA A 42 -1.67 -3.97 -7.44
CA ALA A 42 -0.96 -4.40 -6.25
C ALA A 42 0.48 -3.88 -6.21
N PHE A 43 1.18 -3.91 -7.35
CA PHE A 43 2.53 -3.39 -7.48
C PHE A 43 2.55 -1.87 -7.31
N SER A 44 1.63 -1.15 -7.95
CA SER A 44 1.55 0.31 -7.87
C SER A 44 1.29 0.79 -6.45
N VAL A 45 0.29 0.21 -5.78
CA VAL A 45 -0.04 0.55 -4.39
C VAL A 45 1.08 0.13 -3.46
N GLY A 46 1.65 -1.06 -3.67
CA GLY A 46 2.78 -1.56 -2.89
C GLY A 46 4.00 -0.64 -3.00
N PHE A 47 4.29 -0.18 -4.21
CA PHE A 47 5.35 0.77 -4.51
C PHE A 47 5.13 2.13 -3.86
N LEU A 48 3.94 2.72 -4.02
CA LEU A 48 3.59 4.00 -3.40
C LEU A 48 3.71 3.94 -1.86
N ASN A 49 3.20 2.86 -1.25
CA ASN A 49 3.32 2.66 0.19
C ASN A 49 4.79 2.49 0.65
N SER A 50 5.62 1.77 -0.12
CA SER A 50 7.04 1.62 0.19
C SER A 50 7.86 2.91 0.06
N LEU A 51 7.37 3.89 -0.72
CA LEU A 51 8.04 5.16 -0.95
C LEU A 51 7.82 6.20 0.16
N ILE A 52 6.86 5.99 1.07
CA ILE A 52 6.51 6.97 2.10
C ILE A 52 7.74 7.38 2.93
N TYR A 53 8.46 6.41 3.50
CA TYR A 53 9.66 6.70 4.29
C TYR A 53 10.81 7.28 3.44
N PRO A 54 11.20 6.70 2.29
CA PRO A 54 12.20 7.28 1.40
C PRO A 54 11.91 8.74 1.02
N VAL A 55 10.66 9.08 0.70
CA VAL A 55 10.23 10.44 0.36
C VAL A 55 10.38 11.38 1.56
N ILE A 56 9.96 10.97 2.76
CA ILE A 56 10.13 11.78 3.99
C ILE A 56 11.60 12.12 4.23
N VAL A 57 12.51 11.15 4.04
CA VAL A 57 13.95 11.37 4.21
C VAL A 57 14.52 12.24 3.11
N PHE A 58 14.15 11.96 1.85
CA PHE A 58 14.65 12.68 0.67
C PHE A 58 14.31 14.18 0.73
N PHE A 59 13.08 14.52 1.11
CA PHE A 59 12.64 15.91 1.28
C PHE A 59 13.05 16.53 2.63
N LYS A 60 13.87 15.84 3.45
CA LYS A 60 14.31 16.29 4.78
C LYS A 60 13.14 16.72 5.69
N ILE A 61 11.97 16.11 5.51
CA ILE A 61 10.79 16.40 6.32
C ILE A 61 11.06 15.87 7.72
N LYS A 62 10.75 16.65 8.77
CA LYS A 62 10.91 16.21 10.16
C LYS A 62 10.20 14.85 10.34
N PRO A 63 10.97 13.76 10.61
CA PRO A 63 10.43 12.41 10.70
C PRO A 63 9.46 12.32 11.89
N SER A 64 8.28 11.77 11.65
CA SER A 64 7.28 11.55 12.71
C SER A 64 6.43 10.33 12.37
N HIS A 65 6.19 9.49 13.37
CA HIS A 65 5.33 8.31 13.23
C HIS A 65 3.91 8.69 12.78
N PHE A 66 3.40 9.83 13.23
CA PHE A 66 2.09 10.33 12.83
C PHE A 66 2.03 10.63 11.32
N LYS A 67 3.07 11.25 10.76
CA LYS A 67 3.13 11.57 9.32
C LYS A 67 3.17 10.32 8.46
N VAL A 68 3.91 9.30 8.90
CA VAL A 68 3.96 7.99 8.23
C VAL A 68 2.58 7.32 8.27
N GLY A 69 1.94 7.31 9.44
CA GLY A 69 0.60 6.75 9.63
C GLY A 69 -0.46 7.45 8.77
N LEU A 70 -0.44 8.78 8.73
CA LEU A 70 -1.38 9.56 7.93
C LEU A 70 -1.14 9.38 6.42
N SER A 71 0.12 9.37 5.98
CA SER A 71 0.45 9.20 4.55
C SER A 71 0.06 7.81 4.05
N SER A 72 0.36 6.77 4.83
CA SER A 72 -0.04 5.38 4.51
C SER A 72 -1.55 5.22 4.52
N PHE A 73 -2.25 5.90 5.43
CA PHE A 73 -3.72 5.89 5.49
C PHE A 73 -4.31 6.50 4.22
N ILE A 74 -3.85 7.71 3.86
CA ILE A 74 -4.31 8.42 2.66
C ILE A 74 -4.05 7.57 1.41
N ILE A 75 -2.83 7.04 1.23
CA ILE A 75 -2.48 6.25 0.04
C ILE A 75 -3.35 4.99 -0.05
N SER A 76 -3.56 4.27 1.06
CA SER A 76 -4.31 3.01 1.06
C SER A 76 -5.79 3.23 0.77
N PHE A 77 -6.43 4.19 1.44
CA PHE A 77 -7.85 4.51 1.22
C PHE A 77 -8.09 5.17 -0.15
N ALA A 78 -7.20 6.05 -0.60
CA ALA A 78 -7.30 6.66 -1.92
C ALA A 78 -7.13 5.61 -3.02
N ALA A 79 -6.18 4.67 -2.88
CA ALA A 79 -5.99 3.60 -3.83
C ALA A 79 -7.27 2.78 -4.03
N TYR A 80 -7.92 2.33 -2.95
CA TYR A 80 -9.18 1.58 -3.03
C TYR A 80 -10.39 2.42 -3.48
N SER A 81 -10.34 3.74 -3.31
CA SER A 81 -11.35 4.65 -3.86
C SER A 81 -11.22 4.77 -5.39
N ILE A 82 -9.99 4.83 -5.90
CA ILE A 82 -9.72 4.95 -7.35
C ILE A 82 -10.24 3.74 -8.11
N VAL A 83 -10.18 2.55 -7.51
CA VAL A 83 -10.65 1.29 -8.12
C VAL A 83 -12.15 1.31 -8.44
N ASN A 84 -12.94 2.13 -7.73
CA ASN A 84 -14.36 2.29 -8.01
C ASN A 84 -14.64 3.26 -9.17
N ILE A 85 -13.63 4.01 -9.61
CA ILE A 85 -13.74 5.03 -10.67
C ILE A 85 -13.03 4.57 -11.95
N LEU A 86 -11.88 3.91 -11.82
CA LEU A 86 -11.06 3.44 -12.93
C LEU A 86 -11.07 1.91 -13.01
N PRO A 87 -11.24 1.32 -14.21
CA PRO A 87 -11.19 -0.13 -14.41
C PRO A 87 -9.73 -0.63 -14.35
N VAL A 88 -9.16 -0.67 -13.15
CA VAL A 88 -7.76 -1.07 -12.89
C VAL A 88 -7.62 -2.58 -12.64
N GLY A 89 -8.54 -3.38 -13.16
CA GLY A 89 -8.52 -4.86 -13.07
C GLY A 89 -9.00 -5.42 -11.74
N ILE A 90 -9.50 -4.58 -10.84
CA ILE A 90 -10.14 -4.97 -9.57
C ILE A 90 -11.37 -4.11 -9.40
N LYS A 91 -12.32 -4.54 -8.59
CA LYS A 91 -13.53 -3.81 -8.25
C LYS A 91 -13.93 -4.15 -6.82
N VAL A 92 -14.29 -3.15 -6.03
CA VAL A 92 -14.76 -3.36 -4.66
C VAL A 92 -16.28 -3.20 -4.63
N THR A 93 -17.01 -4.28 -4.35
CA THR A 93 -18.48 -4.30 -4.51
C THR A 93 -19.24 -4.01 -3.22
N ALA A 94 -18.56 -4.03 -2.06
CA ALA A 94 -19.17 -3.74 -0.77
C ALA A 94 -18.38 -2.70 0.04
N VAL A 95 -19.10 -1.82 0.76
CA VAL A 95 -18.51 -0.81 1.65
C VAL A 95 -17.65 -1.48 2.74
N GLY A 96 -18.10 -2.62 3.27
CA GLY A 96 -17.32 -3.39 4.24
C GLY A 96 -15.98 -3.87 3.68
N ALA A 97 -15.96 -4.35 2.42
CA ALA A 97 -14.73 -4.77 1.76
C ALA A 97 -13.78 -3.60 1.55
N TYR A 98 -14.28 -2.43 1.13
CA TYR A 98 -13.49 -1.21 1.02
C TYR A 98 -12.80 -0.83 2.33
N ILE A 99 -13.54 -0.85 3.44
CA ILE A 99 -13.00 -0.50 4.76
C ILE A 99 -11.93 -1.52 5.17
N TRP A 100 -12.24 -2.82 5.11
CA TRP A 100 -11.32 -3.87 5.54
C TRP A 100 -10.04 -3.94 4.70
N THR A 101 -10.17 -3.88 3.38
CA THR A 101 -9.00 -3.87 2.47
C THR A 101 -8.11 -2.67 2.74
N SER A 102 -8.69 -1.47 2.82
CA SER A 102 -7.96 -0.23 3.07
C SER A 102 -7.27 -0.25 4.44
N LEU A 103 -7.92 -0.75 5.48
CA LEU A 103 -7.35 -0.84 6.83
C LEU A 103 -6.19 -1.83 6.90
N ILE A 104 -6.31 -3.01 6.27
CA ILE A 104 -5.23 -4.01 6.28
C ILE A 104 -4.00 -3.49 5.54
N VAL A 105 -4.21 -2.95 4.33
CA VAL A 105 -3.12 -2.37 3.52
C VAL A 105 -2.48 -1.19 4.24
N TRP A 106 -3.28 -0.32 4.85
CA TRP A 106 -2.79 0.77 5.67
C TRP A 106 -1.94 0.28 6.85
N PHE A 107 -2.44 -0.70 7.61
CA PHE A 107 -1.76 -1.18 8.80
C PHE A 107 -0.39 -1.77 8.47
N VAL A 108 -0.29 -2.60 7.42
CA VAL A 108 0.99 -3.17 6.99
C VAL A 108 1.92 -2.10 6.41
N SER A 109 1.40 -1.15 5.62
CA SER A 109 2.16 0.00 5.12
C SER A 109 2.72 0.85 6.26
N TYR A 110 1.90 1.13 7.26
CA TYR A 110 2.32 1.84 8.45
C TYR A 110 3.43 1.09 9.19
N LEU A 111 3.27 -0.21 9.44
CA LEU A 111 4.28 -1.02 10.15
C LEU A 111 5.62 -1.06 9.41
N THR A 112 5.60 -1.31 8.10
CA THR A 112 6.82 -1.37 7.29
C THR A 112 7.59 -0.05 7.30
N ASN A 113 6.90 1.07 7.08
CA ASN A 113 7.49 2.40 7.13
C ASN A 113 7.88 2.84 8.56
N HIS A 114 7.11 2.47 9.58
CA HIS A 114 7.41 2.74 10.99
C HIS A 114 8.70 2.08 11.42
N LEU A 115 8.93 0.81 11.04
CA LEU A 115 10.15 0.09 11.35
C LEU A 115 11.38 0.71 10.66
N GLU A 116 11.23 1.24 9.45
CA GLU A 116 12.30 1.97 8.76
C GLU A 116 12.62 3.30 9.45
N LEU A 117 11.58 4.06 9.82
CA LEU A 117 11.73 5.29 10.58
C LEU A 117 12.45 5.05 11.92
N LYS A 118 12.03 4.03 12.67
CA LYS A 118 12.63 3.65 13.96
C LYS A 118 14.11 3.28 13.80
N ARG A 119 14.47 2.56 12.73
CA ARG A 119 15.87 2.22 12.44
C ARG A 119 16.70 3.48 12.17
N TYR A 120 16.19 4.39 11.37
CA TYR A 120 16.88 5.64 11.03
C TYR A 120 17.08 6.58 12.22
N MET A 121 16.08 6.70 13.08
CA MET A 121 16.21 7.49 14.31
C MET A 121 17.31 6.91 15.20
N ARG A 122 17.36 5.58 15.36
CA ARG A 122 18.42 4.90 16.11
C ARG A 122 19.81 5.11 15.50
N GLU A 123 19.94 5.03 14.17
CA GLU A 123 21.22 5.27 13.47
C GLU A 123 21.71 6.72 13.62
N LYS A 124 20.79 7.68 13.80
CA LYS A 124 21.13 9.08 14.08
C LYS A 124 21.49 9.37 15.52
N GLU A 125 20.97 8.62 16.48
CA GLU A 125 21.31 8.76 17.91
C GLU A 125 22.70 8.19 18.25
N VAL A 126 23.20 7.26 17.43
CA VAL A 126 24.52 6.61 17.60
C VAL A 126 25.65 7.39 16.91
N LYS A 127 25.33 8.42 16.11
CA LYS A 127 26.30 9.30 15.43
C LYS A 127 26.38 10.66 16.09
#